data_AF-A0A6P7GNQ9-F1
#
_entry.id   AF-A0A6P7GNQ9-F1
#
_cell.length_a   1.000
_cell.length_b   1.000
_cell.length_c   1.000
_cell.angle_alpha   90.00
_cell.angle_beta   90.00
_cell.angle_gamma   90.00
#
_symmetry.space_group_name_H-M   'P 1'
#
loop_
_entity.id
_entity.type
_entity.pdbx_description
1 polymer ?
#
loop_
_entity_poly.entity_id
_entity_poly.type
_entity_poly.pdbx_seq_one_letter_code
_entity_poly.pdbx_strand_id
1 'polypeptide(L)'
;MIYISEDVVLRLITWDKTFDAVEAAMKKYSEKKTVQSARTKTQIIGKPNMLVTMPGYLDDEKYGALGCKLVSFFPVNNDLPKPMPSVLANIMLFDENSGGVKAVIGGFEITKWRTAAASAVATKHIYENRNKPCNILAILGAGQQGWAHAECFKYFFKFKEIRIWNRTSKKASKLVTELNEKHNTNIFTHVISNQECVRGADVIITVTNAPDPIIMDDWVKSGAHINGKRVVFL
;
A
#
# COMPACT_ATOMS: atom_id res chain seq x y z
N MET A 1 1.09 14.59 -25.10
CA MET A 1 0.69 13.57 -24.11
C MET A 1 1.75 12.47 -24.08
N ILE A 2 2.23 12.10 -22.90
CA ILE A 2 3.23 11.04 -22.69
C ILE A 2 2.55 9.77 -22.17
N TYR A 3 2.95 8.60 -22.66
CA TYR A 3 2.56 7.32 -22.08
C TYR A 3 3.74 6.71 -21.31
N ILE A 4 3.52 6.36 -20.05
CA ILE A 4 4.50 5.73 -19.17
C ILE A 4 3.95 4.38 -18.74
N SER A 5 4.49 3.31 -19.32
CA SER A 5 4.07 1.94 -19.01
C SER A 5 4.50 1.50 -17.60
N GLU A 6 3.90 0.42 -17.09
CA GLU A 6 4.25 -0.15 -15.78
C GLU A 6 5.73 -0.53 -15.66
N ASP A 7 6.36 -1.02 -16.73
CA ASP A 7 7.79 -1.37 -16.73
C ASP A 7 8.69 -0.12 -16.64
N VAL A 8 8.27 1.00 -17.22
CA VAL A 8 8.98 2.28 -17.08
C VAL A 8 8.77 2.82 -15.67
N VAL A 9 7.54 2.77 -15.14
CA VAL A 9 7.25 3.14 -13.74
C VAL A 9 8.15 2.35 -12.79
N LEU A 10 8.22 1.03 -12.92
CA LEU A 10 9.01 0.16 -12.04
C LEU A 10 10.51 0.51 -12.06
N ARG A 11 11.03 0.96 -13.21
CA ARG A 11 12.44 1.38 -13.34
C ARG A 11 12.73 2.76 -12.74
N LEU A 12 11.73 3.63 -12.66
CA LEU A 12 11.90 5.02 -12.21
C LEU A 12 11.48 5.25 -10.75
N ILE A 13 10.55 4.45 -10.24
CA ILE A 13 10.04 4.57 -8.89
C ILE A 13 11.10 4.12 -7.87
N THR A 14 11.21 4.87 -6.77
CA THR A 14 12.12 4.59 -5.66
C THR A 14 11.41 4.85 -4.35
N TRP A 15 11.92 4.26 -3.26
CA TRP A 15 11.28 4.40 -1.95
C TRP A 15 11.34 5.85 -1.48
N ASP A 16 12.49 6.50 -1.58
CA ASP A 16 12.67 7.91 -1.18
C ASP A 16 11.70 8.84 -1.94
N LYS A 17 11.70 8.80 -3.28
CA LYS A 17 10.81 9.67 -4.08
C LYS A 17 9.34 9.43 -3.75
N THR A 18 8.95 8.18 -3.52
CA THR A 18 7.57 7.83 -3.18
C THR A 18 7.23 8.32 -1.78
N PHE A 19 8.12 8.12 -0.81
CA PHE A 19 7.96 8.54 0.57
C PHE A 19 7.80 10.06 0.65
N ASP A 20 8.71 10.83 0.05
CA ASP A 20 8.68 12.29 0.06
C ASP A 20 7.39 12.83 -0.58
N ALA A 21 6.98 12.27 -1.73
CA ALA A 21 5.76 12.71 -2.41
C ALA A 21 4.50 12.41 -1.57
N VAL A 22 4.46 11.24 -0.92
CA VAL A 22 3.34 10.87 -0.06
C VAL A 22 3.31 11.70 1.23
N GLU A 23 4.47 11.93 1.85
CA GLU A 23 4.60 12.78 3.03
C GLU A 23 4.16 14.22 2.74
N ALA A 24 4.61 14.79 1.62
CA ALA A 24 4.17 16.10 1.16
C ALA A 24 2.65 16.14 0.93
N ALA A 25 2.08 15.16 0.24
CA ALA A 25 0.64 15.10 -0.01
C ALA A 25 -0.18 15.01 1.29
N MET A 26 0.26 14.20 2.27
CA MET A 26 -0.40 14.08 3.58
C MET A 26 -0.33 15.39 4.38
N LYS A 27 0.81 16.08 4.33
CA LYS A 27 0.96 17.42 4.93
C LYS A 27 0.03 18.43 4.28
N LYS A 28 0.00 18.50 2.95
CA LYS A 28 -0.85 19.42 2.19
C LYS A 28 -2.34 19.17 2.38
N TYR A 29 -2.74 17.90 2.54
CA TYR A 29 -4.10 17.56 2.90
C TYR A 29 -4.49 18.21 4.25
N SER A 30 -3.62 18.13 5.25
CA SER A 30 -3.83 18.76 6.56
C SER A 30 -3.84 20.29 6.49
N GLU A 31 -3.07 20.88 5.58
CA GLU A 31 -3.06 22.33 5.27
C GLU A 31 -4.26 22.78 4.41
N LYS A 32 -5.18 21.87 4.04
CA LYS A 32 -6.31 22.13 3.12
C LYS A 32 -5.88 22.60 1.73
N LYS A 33 -4.69 22.19 1.29
CA LYS A 33 -4.10 22.46 -0.03
C LYS A 33 -4.33 21.30 -1.02
N THR A 34 -5.46 20.62 -0.87
CA THR A 34 -5.83 19.49 -1.72
C THR A 34 -7.32 19.53 -2.01
N VAL A 35 -7.71 19.11 -3.21
CA VAL A 35 -9.10 18.76 -3.52
C VAL A 35 -9.15 17.26 -3.78
N GLN A 36 -9.85 16.53 -2.92
CA GLN A 36 -10.00 15.07 -3.04
C GLN A 36 -11.47 14.67 -2.90
N SER A 37 -12.17 14.63 -4.03
CA SER A 37 -13.55 14.16 -4.08
C SER A 37 -13.67 12.69 -3.68
N ALA A 38 -14.85 12.31 -3.21
CA ALA A 38 -15.15 10.89 -2.99
C ALA A 38 -14.94 10.10 -4.28
N ARG A 39 -14.35 8.90 -4.15
CA ARG A 39 -14.17 8.01 -5.31
C ARG A 39 -15.54 7.60 -5.85
N THR A 40 -15.68 7.58 -7.17
CA THR A 40 -16.92 7.14 -7.83
C THR A 40 -16.75 5.73 -8.36
N LYS A 41 -17.84 4.96 -8.34
CA LYS A 41 -17.90 3.60 -8.87
C LYS A 41 -18.90 3.57 -10.02
N THR A 42 -18.44 3.16 -11.19
CA THR A 42 -19.29 2.90 -12.35
C THR A 42 -19.39 1.40 -12.53
N GLN A 43 -20.52 0.82 -12.13
CA GLN A 43 -20.81 -0.60 -12.27
C GLN A 43 -21.25 -0.90 -13.70
N ILE A 44 -20.74 -1.97 -14.30
CA ILE A 44 -21.30 -2.50 -15.55
C ILE A 44 -22.60 -3.24 -15.21
N ILE A 45 -23.71 -2.82 -15.80
CA ILE A 45 -25.05 -3.40 -15.55
C ILE A 45 -25.00 -4.91 -15.78
N GLY A 46 -25.53 -5.68 -14.81
CA GLY A 46 -25.61 -7.13 -14.88
C GLY A 46 -24.27 -7.88 -14.76
N LYS A 47 -23.16 -7.20 -14.46
CA LYS A 47 -21.83 -7.83 -14.30
C LYS A 47 -21.20 -7.41 -12.97
N PRO A 48 -20.31 -8.23 -12.38
CA PRO A 48 -19.56 -7.83 -11.17
C PRO A 48 -18.44 -6.81 -11.47
N ASN A 49 -18.28 -6.43 -12.73
CA ASN A 49 -17.20 -5.59 -13.22
C ASN A 49 -17.48 -4.11 -12.97
N MET A 50 -16.46 -3.37 -12.55
CA MET A 50 -16.61 -1.95 -12.24
C MET A 50 -15.38 -1.13 -12.59
N LEU A 51 -15.60 0.15 -12.88
CA LEU A 51 -14.57 1.19 -12.94
C LEU A 51 -14.66 2.04 -11.67
N VAL A 52 -13.53 2.32 -11.04
CA VAL A 52 -13.41 3.24 -9.91
C VAL A 52 -12.57 4.43 -10.33
N THR A 53 -13.11 5.63 -10.17
CA THR A 53 -12.41 6.88 -10.46
C THR A 53 -12.02 7.57 -9.16
N MET A 54 -10.79 8.07 -9.11
CA MET A 54 -10.21 8.74 -7.94
C MET A 54 -9.52 10.03 -8.40
N PRO A 55 -10.29 11.09 -8.70
CA PRO A 55 -9.73 12.39 -9.05
C PRO A 55 -9.12 13.07 -7.81
N GLY A 56 -8.09 13.87 -8.03
CA GLY A 56 -7.45 14.66 -6.99
C GLY A 56 -6.63 15.82 -7.55
N TYR A 57 -6.54 16.87 -6.75
CA TYR A 57 -5.65 18.00 -6.96
C TYR A 57 -4.79 18.21 -5.71
N LEU A 58 -3.50 18.48 -5.92
CA LEU A 58 -2.53 18.83 -4.90
C LEU A 58 -1.90 20.18 -5.26
N ASP A 59 -2.04 21.17 -4.39
CA ASP A 59 -1.34 22.46 -4.47
C ASP A 59 0.00 22.36 -3.75
N ASP A 60 1.07 22.10 -4.50
CA ASP A 60 2.44 22.01 -4.02
C ASP A 60 3.43 22.41 -5.11
N GLU A 61 4.50 23.14 -4.77
CA GLU A 61 5.47 23.65 -5.75
C GLU A 61 6.25 22.52 -6.45
N LYS A 62 6.55 21.43 -5.74
CA LYS A 62 7.37 20.32 -6.24
C LYS A 62 6.53 19.15 -6.71
N TYR A 63 5.46 18.84 -5.99
CA TYR A 63 4.62 17.65 -6.20
C TYR A 63 3.22 17.99 -6.73
N GLY A 64 2.95 19.26 -7.05
CA GLY A 64 1.66 19.71 -7.53
C GLY A 64 1.18 18.93 -8.75
N ALA A 65 -0.10 18.53 -8.71
CA ALA A 65 -0.69 17.76 -9.78
C ALA A 65 -2.21 17.78 -9.74
N LEU A 66 -2.82 18.01 -10.91
CA LEU A 66 -4.19 17.60 -11.22
C LEU A 66 -4.18 16.21 -11.88
N GLY A 67 -4.86 15.24 -11.27
CA GLY A 67 -4.85 13.88 -11.77
C GLY A 67 -6.08 13.05 -11.43
N CYS A 68 -6.20 11.90 -12.07
CA CYS A 68 -7.22 10.91 -11.75
C CYS A 68 -6.64 9.50 -11.87
N LYS A 69 -6.79 8.71 -10.81
CA LYS A 69 -6.55 7.27 -10.90
C LYS A 69 -7.82 6.54 -11.32
N LEU A 70 -7.71 5.77 -12.38
CA LEU A 70 -8.73 4.89 -12.93
C LEU A 70 -8.37 3.46 -12.57
N VAL A 71 -9.23 2.77 -11.83
CA VAL A 71 -9.04 1.36 -11.46
C VAL A 71 -10.18 0.53 -11.99
N SER A 72 -9.91 -0.46 -12.82
CA SER A 72 -10.90 -1.45 -13.22
C SER A 72 -10.79 -2.70 -12.36
N PHE A 73 -11.93 -3.18 -11.87
CA PHE A 73 -12.05 -4.42 -11.12
C PHE A 73 -12.93 -5.40 -11.89
N PHE A 74 -12.31 -6.46 -12.38
CA PHE A 74 -12.90 -7.47 -13.26
C PHE A 74 -12.51 -8.86 -12.70
N PRO A 75 -13.32 -9.42 -11.78
CA PRO A 75 -12.96 -10.62 -11.01
C PRO A 75 -12.56 -11.83 -11.85
N VAL A 76 -13.19 -12.00 -13.01
CA VAL A 76 -13.04 -13.16 -13.91
C VAL A 76 -11.93 -12.98 -14.95
N ASN A 77 -11.13 -11.91 -14.88
CA ASN A 77 -10.05 -11.69 -15.84
C ASN A 77 -9.00 -12.81 -15.86
N ASN A 78 -8.82 -13.52 -14.74
CA ASN A 78 -7.89 -14.64 -14.67
C ASN A 78 -8.36 -15.84 -15.50
N ASP A 79 -9.66 -15.92 -15.81
CA ASP A 79 -10.29 -17.04 -16.53
C ASP A 79 -10.40 -16.78 -18.04
N LEU A 80 -9.90 -15.63 -18.51
CA LEU A 80 -9.87 -15.29 -19.93
C LEU A 80 -8.90 -16.22 -20.69
N PRO A 81 -9.13 -16.48 -22.00
CA PRO A 81 -8.20 -17.26 -22.83
C PRO A 81 -6.76 -16.73 -22.79
N LYS A 82 -6.62 -15.40 -22.69
CA LYS A 82 -5.39 -14.73 -22.30
C LYS A 82 -5.61 -14.13 -20.90
N PRO A 83 -5.17 -14.80 -19.82
CA PRO A 83 -5.39 -14.32 -18.46
C PRO A 83 -4.87 -12.90 -18.26
N MET A 84 -5.66 -12.10 -17.54
CA MET A 84 -5.30 -10.74 -17.15
C MET A 84 -5.47 -10.56 -15.64
N PRO A 85 -4.78 -9.59 -15.02
CA PRO A 85 -5.06 -9.22 -13.64
C PRO A 85 -6.52 -8.79 -13.43
N SER A 86 -7.12 -9.21 -12.32
CA SER A 86 -8.48 -8.80 -11.93
C SER A 86 -8.59 -7.35 -11.48
N VAL A 87 -7.45 -6.71 -11.22
CA VAL A 87 -7.35 -5.27 -10.93
C VAL A 87 -6.34 -4.68 -11.90
N LEU A 88 -6.76 -3.69 -12.69
CA LEU A 88 -5.87 -2.87 -13.50
C LEU A 88 -5.99 -1.43 -13.04
N ALA A 89 -4.93 -0.66 -13.16
CA ALA A 89 -4.93 0.75 -12.77
C ALA A 89 -4.14 1.59 -13.77
N ASN A 90 -4.66 2.78 -14.07
CA ASN A 90 -3.98 3.82 -14.81
C ASN A 90 -4.12 5.13 -14.06
N ILE A 91 -3.13 6.01 -14.16
CA ILE A 91 -3.15 7.35 -13.62
C ILE A 91 -3.04 8.33 -14.78
N MET A 92 -3.99 9.25 -14.87
CA MET A 92 -3.96 10.34 -15.83
C MET A 92 -3.56 11.62 -15.11
N LEU A 93 -2.63 12.37 -15.69
CA LEU A 93 -2.26 13.71 -15.25
C LEU A 93 -2.72 14.74 -16.29
N PHE A 94 -3.20 15.87 -15.79
CA PHE A 94 -3.75 16.95 -16.61
C PHE A 94 -2.93 18.22 -16.41
N ASP A 95 -2.88 19.03 -17.46
CA ASP A 95 -2.38 20.39 -17.38
C ASP A 95 -3.39 21.26 -16.64
N GLU A 96 -2.92 21.99 -15.63
CA GLU A 96 -3.78 22.75 -14.73
C GLU A 96 -4.36 24.00 -15.38
N ASN A 97 -3.70 24.52 -16.42
CA ASN A 97 -4.13 25.73 -17.12
C ASN A 97 -5.08 25.42 -18.28
N SER A 98 -4.76 24.40 -19.08
CA SER A 98 -5.50 24.06 -20.30
C SER A 98 -6.48 22.90 -20.13
N GLY A 99 -6.36 22.10 -19.06
CA GLY A 99 -7.11 20.85 -18.87
C GLY A 99 -6.67 19.71 -19.80
N GLY A 100 -5.63 19.92 -20.63
CA GLY A 100 -5.14 18.91 -21.57
C GLY A 100 -4.46 17.73 -20.87
N VAL A 101 -4.59 16.52 -21.42
CA VAL A 101 -3.91 15.33 -20.86
C VAL A 101 -2.41 15.43 -21.06
N LYS A 102 -1.66 15.54 -19.95
CA LYS A 102 -0.19 15.55 -19.95
C LYS A 102 0.36 14.14 -20.06
N ALA A 103 -0.13 13.21 -19.25
CA ALA A 103 0.37 11.85 -19.20
C ALA A 103 -0.69 10.80 -18.87
N VAL A 104 -0.47 9.60 -19.39
CA VAL A 104 -1.14 8.36 -18.96
C VAL A 104 -0.07 7.42 -18.44
N ILE A 105 -0.21 6.97 -17.21
CA ILE A 105 0.83 6.29 -16.44
C ILE A 105 0.28 4.98 -15.89
N GLY A 106 1.06 3.90 -15.94
CA GLY A 106 0.76 2.65 -15.25
C GLY A 106 0.50 2.89 -13.75
N GLY A 107 -0.65 2.46 -13.25
CA GLY A 107 -1.10 2.71 -11.88
C GLY A 107 -0.88 1.57 -10.89
N PHE A 108 -0.47 0.38 -11.35
CA PHE A 108 -0.32 -0.81 -10.51
C PHE A 108 0.87 -0.65 -9.56
N GLU A 109 2.06 -0.40 -10.10
CA GLU A 109 3.26 -0.20 -9.27
C GLU A 109 3.12 1.03 -8.38
N ILE A 110 2.64 2.17 -8.92
CA ILE A 110 2.40 3.36 -8.11
C ILE A 110 1.44 3.05 -6.95
N THR A 111 0.34 2.32 -7.20
CA THR A 111 -0.59 1.94 -6.13
C THR A 111 0.06 1.06 -5.07
N LYS A 112 0.93 0.12 -5.48
CA LYS A 112 1.68 -0.74 -4.57
C LYS A 112 2.60 0.07 -3.66
N TRP A 113 3.46 0.89 -4.25
CA TRP A 113 4.49 1.65 -3.54
C TRP A 113 3.91 2.76 -2.66
N ARG A 114 3.01 3.59 -3.20
CA ARG A 114 2.42 4.71 -2.44
C ARG A 114 1.59 4.26 -1.24
N THR A 115 1.02 3.05 -1.30
CA THR A 115 0.23 2.51 -0.18
C THR A 115 1.16 2.08 0.97
N ALA A 116 2.27 1.40 0.66
CA ALA A 116 3.29 1.09 1.65
C ALA A 116 3.95 2.35 2.23
N ALA A 117 4.27 3.32 1.37
CA ALA A 117 4.85 4.60 1.80
C ALA A 117 3.91 5.39 2.73
N ALA A 118 2.59 5.40 2.48
CA ALA A 118 1.65 6.06 3.39
C ALA A 118 1.68 5.47 4.81
N SER A 119 1.74 4.14 4.92
CA SER A 119 1.90 3.44 6.21
C SER A 119 3.25 3.76 6.87
N ALA A 120 4.32 3.84 6.07
CA ALA A 120 5.65 4.19 6.56
C ALA A 120 5.71 5.66 7.06
N VAL A 121 5.13 6.62 6.34
CA VAL A 121 5.01 8.02 6.76
C VAL A 121 4.26 8.11 8.09
N ALA A 122 3.09 7.46 8.18
CA ALA A 122 2.32 7.43 9.43
C ALA A 122 3.16 6.85 10.59
N THR A 123 3.88 5.75 10.34
CA THR A 123 4.74 5.11 11.34
C THR A 123 5.89 6.02 11.78
N LYS A 124 6.58 6.69 10.83
CA LYS A 124 7.66 7.64 11.10
C LYS A 124 7.19 8.69 12.10
N HIS A 125 6.13 9.44 11.77
CA HIS A 125 5.63 10.53 12.62
C HIS A 125 5.13 10.07 14.00
N ILE A 126 4.56 8.86 14.09
CA ILE A 126 4.11 8.29 15.37
C ILE A 126 5.30 7.89 16.26
N TYR A 127 6.41 7.44 15.67
CA TYR A 127 7.59 6.99 16.41
C TYR A 127 8.67 8.06 16.59
N GLU A 128 8.71 9.12 15.79
CA GLU A 128 9.67 10.22 15.91
C GLU A 128 9.70 10.82 17.32
N ASN A 129 8.53 10.96 17.95
CA ASN A 129 8.39 11.54 19.28
C ASN A 129 8.43 10.48 20.41
N ARG A 130 8.67 9.21 20.09
CA ARG A 130 8.71 8.14 21.07
C ARG A 130 10.15 7.80 21.42
N ASN A 131 10.50 7.91 22.70
CA ASN A 131 11.76 7.37 23.21
C ASN A 131 11.68 5.85 23.44
N LYS A 132 11.09 5.11 22.50
CA LYS A 132 10.91 3.65 22.56
C LYS A 132 11.36 3.00 21.25
N PRO A 133 12.12 1.90 21.32
CA PRO A 133 12.57 1.21 20.12
C PRO A 133 11.41 0.53 19.40
N CYS A 134 11.40 0.61 18.08
CA CYS A 134 10.46 -0.06 17.19
C CYS A 134 11.14 -1.31 16.62
N ASN A 135 11.00 -2.45 17.30
CA ASN A 135 11.79 -3.66 17.04
C ASN A 135 11.05 -4.72 16.24
N ILE A 136 9.74 -4.86 16.44
CA ILE A 136 8.96 -5.95 15.85
C ILE A 136 7.86 -5.39 14.96
N LEU A 137 7.88 -5.78 13.69
CA LEU A 137 6.83 -5.49 12.72
C LEU A 137 5.99 -6.75 12.46
N ALA A 138 4.67 -6.63 12.53
CA ALA A 138 3.73 -7.65 12.12
C ALA A 138 3.05 -7.28 10.80
N ILE A 139 3.08 -8.17 9.81
CA ILE A 139 2.40 -8.02 8.53
C ILE A 139 1.39 -9.15 8.36
N LEU A 140 0.11 -8.78 8.37
CA LEU A 140 -1.00 -9.70 8.10
C LEU A 140 -1.40 -9.55 6.63
N GLY A 141 -1.01 -10.56 5.83
CA GLY A 141 -1.25 -10.66 4.40
C GLY A 141 0.04 -10.82 3.61
N ALA A 142 0.13 -11.89 2.82
CA ALA A 142 1.30 -12.20 1.97
C ALA A 142 1.00 -12.00 0.47
N GLY A 143 0.22 -10.97 0.14
CA GLY A 143 -0.02 -10.53 -1.24
C GLY A 143 0.97 -9.44 -1.67
N GLN A 144 0.68 -8.79 -2.80
CA GLN A 144 1.54 -7.71 -3.33
C GLN A 144 1.74 -6.54 -2.36
N GLN A 145 0.72 -6.22 -1.56
CA GLN A 145 0.84 -5.20 -0.52
C GLN A 145 1.68 -5.71 0.67
N GLY A 146 1.59 -6.99 1.03
CA GLY A 146 2.45 -7.59 2.05
C GLY A 146 3.92 -7.49 1.70
N TRP A 147 4.26 -7.89 0.47
CA TRP A 147 5.61 -7.73 -0.09
C TRP A 147 6.06 -6.26 -0.06
N ALA A 148 5.22 -5.34 -0.55
CA ALA A 148 5.58 -3.92 -0.64
C ALA A 148 5.79 -3.26 0.73
N HIS A 149 4.96 -3.61 1.73
CA HIS A 149 5.16 -3.12 3.09
C HIS A 149 6.40 -3.73 3.73
N ALA A 150 6.69 -5.02 3.52
CA ALA A 150 7.92 -5.65 4.02
C ALA A 150 9.18 -4.96 3.46
N GLU A 151 9.22 -4.72 2.14
CA GLU A 151 10.31 -4.00 1.47
C GLU A 151 10.45 -2.55 1.94
N CYS A 152 9.34 -1.81 1.94
CA CYS A 152 9.33 -0.40 2.33
C CYS A 152 9.73 -0.21 3.80
N PHE A 153 9.20 -1.04 4.71
CA PHE A 153 9.53 -0.91 6.12
C PHE A 153 10.96 -1.37 6.43
N LYS A 154 11.47 -2.41 5.76
CA LYS A 154 12.91 -2.76 5.85
C LYS A 154 13.80 -1.61 5.35
N TYR A 155 13.36 -0.88 4.33
CA TYR A 155 14.11 0.24 3.77
C TYR A 155 14.23 1.43 4.74
N PHE A 156 13.13 1.81 5.41
CA PHE A 156 13.08 3.01 6.26
C PHE A 156 13.34 2.76 7.75
N PHE A 157 13.18 1.53 8.23
CA PHE A 157 13.23 1.23 9.67
C PHE A 157 14.16 0.05 9.97
N LYS A 158 14.74 0.07 11.17
CA LYS A 158 15.65 -0.98 11.67
C LYS A 158 14.91 -1.94 12.61
N PHE A 159 14.06 -2.78 12.02
CA PHE A 159 13.41 -3.86 12.77
C PHE A 159 14.40 -4.99 13.09
N LYS A 160 14.23 -5.60 14.27
CA LYS A 160 14.89 -6.86 14.65
C LYS A 160 14.17 -8.07 14.06
N GLU A 161 12.85 -7.96 13.89
CA GLU A 161 12.00 -9.03 13.39
C GLU A 161 10.83 -8.46 12.59
N ILE A 162 10.54 -9.06 11.44
CA ILE A 162 9.38 -8.77 10.58
C ILE A 162 8.59 -10.07 10.41
N ARG A 163 7.50 -10.19 11.16
CA ARG A 163 6.61 -11.35 11.13
C ARG A 163 5.63 -11.21 9.98
N ILE A 164 5.44 -12.29 9.24
CA ILE A 164 4.49 -12.34 8.12
C ILE A 164 3.55 -13.52 8.35
N TRP A 165 2.27 -13.19 8.43
CA TRP A 165 1.18 -14.17 8.49
C TRP A 165 0.28 -14.06 7.26
N ASN A 166 -0.27 -15.18 6.82
CA ASN A 166 -1.31 -15.20 5.82
C ASN A 166 -2.22 -16.42 6.00
N ARG A 167 -3.54 -16.26 5.78
CA ARG A 167 -4.53 -17.35 5.86
C ARG A 167 -4.08 -18.61 5.10
N THR A 168 -3.52 -18.43 3.91
CA THR A 168 -2.82 -19.51 3.21
C THR A 168 -1.35 -19.48 3.61
N SER A 169 -0.96 -20.28 4.60
CA SER A 169 0.39 -20.28 5.20
C SER A 169 1.51 -20.41 4.17
N LYS A 170 1.36 -21.28 3.15
CA LYS A 170 2.33 -21.43 2.04
C LYS A 170 2.69 -20.10 1.35
N LYS A 171 1.77 -19.14 1.25
CA LYS A 171 2.06 -17.82 0.66
C LYS A 171 2.96 -16.98 1.57
N ALA A 172 2.76 -17.02 2.88
CA ALA A 172 3.61 -16.31 3.84
C ALA A 172 5.00 -16.93 3.91
N SER A 173 5.08 -18.26 4.02
CA SER A 173 6.35 -18.99 3.98
C SER A 173 7.15 -18.69 2.72
N LYS A 174 6.52 -18.75 1.53
CA LYS A 174 7.18 -18.40 0.26
C LYS A 174 7.71 -16.96 0.26
N LEU A 175 6.88 -15.99 0.67
CA LEU A 175 7.28 -14.58 0.70
C LEU A 175 8.45 -14.33 1.66
N VAL A 176 8.44 -14.97 2.84
CA VAL A 176 9.53 -14.86 3.82
C VAL A 176 10.85 -15.41 3.26
N THR A 177 10.81 -16.58 2.61
CA THR A 177 11.99 -17.15 1.94
C THR A 177 12.54 -16.19 0.89
N GLU A 178 11.70 -15.70 -0.03
CA GLU A 178 12.11 -14.78 -1.08
C GLU A 178 12.72 -13.48 -0.53
N LEU A 179 12.16 -12.93 0.54
CA LEU A 179 12.65 -11.70 1.17
C LEU A 179 13.98 -11.92 1.91
N ASN A 180 14.12 -13.03 2.64
CA ASN A 180 15.36 -13.36 3.34
C ASN A 180 16.50 -13.62 2.34
N GLU A 181 16.23 -14.37 1.26
CA GLU A 181 17.19 -14.63 0.17
C GLU A 181 17.61 -13.32 -0.53
N LYS A 182 16.64 -12.51 -0.96
CA LYS A 182 16.89 -11.24 -1.67
C LYS A 182 17.79 -10.30 -0.87
N HIS A 183 17.61 -10.25 0.45
CA HIS A 183 18.29 -9.29 1.32
C HIS A 183 19.46 -9.90 2.10
N ASN A 184 19.79 -11.17 1.86
CA ASN A 184 20.78 -11.94 2.61
C ASN A 184 20.62 -11.73 4.14
N THR A 185 19.42 -12.01 4.65
CA THR A 185 19.02 -11.73 6.03
C THR A 185 18.13 -12.84 6.58
N ASN A 186 17.86 -12.82 7.88
CA ASN A 186 16.96 -13.73 8.58
C ASN A 186 15.90 -12.99 9.43
N ILE A 187 15.74 -11.67 9.23
CA ILE A 187 14.80 -10.87 10.01
C ILE A 187 13.34 -11.13 9.64
N PHE A 188 13.05 -11.71 8.47
CA PHE A 188 11.70 -12.05 8.08
C PHE A 188 11.33 -13.42 8.63
N THR A 189 10.19 -13.51 9.31
CA THR A 189 9.75 -14.71 10.01
C THR A 189 8.33 -15.08 9.60
N HIS A 190 8.14 -16.32 9.16
CA HIS A 190 6.81 -16.87 8.93
C HIS A 190 6.24 -17.37 10.25
N VAL A 191 5.05 -16.89 10.60
CA VAL A 191 4.32 -17.28 11.81
C VAL A 191 3.02 -17.98 11.43
N ILE A 192 2.57 -18.92 12.27
CA ILE A 192 1.48 -19.85 11.92
C ILE A 192 0.11 -19.21 12.16
N SER A 193 -0.02 -18.40 13.22
CA SER A 193 -1.27 -17.73 13.57
C SER A 193 -1.18 -16.20 13.45
N ASN A 194 -2.33 -15.56 13.21
CA ASN A 194 -2.46 -14.10 13.28
C ASN A 194 -2.21 -13.58 14.70
N GLN A 195 -2.64 -14.32 15.72
CA GLN A 195 -2.37 -13.97 17.12
C GLN A 195 -0.87 -13.91 17.42
N GLU A 196 -0.11 -14.92 17.03
CA GLU A 196 1.36 -14.95 17.15
C GLU A 196 2.02 -13.79 16.39
N CYS A 197 1.51 -13.48 15.20
CA CYS A 197 2.00 -12.35 14.41
C CYS A 197 1.85 -11.02 15.16
N VAL A 198 0.69 -10.79 15.77
CA VAL A 198 0.32 -9.53 16.42
C VAL A 198 0.95 -9.37 17.80
N ARG A 199 0.98 -10.44 18.61
CA ARG A 199 1.38 -10.35 20.02
C ARG A 199 2.82 -9.85 20.17
N GLY A 200 2.96 -8.75 20.91
CA GLY A 200 4.26 -8.12 21.18
C GLY A 200 4.81 -7.25 20.04
N ALA A 201 4.12 -7.15 18.90
CA ALA A 201 4.54 -6.29 17.80
C ALA A 201 4.42 -4.80 18.16
N ASP A 202 5.37 -3.99 17.71
CA ASP A 202 5.38 -2.54 17.90
C ASP A 202 4.60 -1.84 16.78
N VAL A 203 4.68 -2.39 15.57
CA VAL A 203 3.89 -1.95 14.41
C VAL A 203 3.15 -3.14 13.83
N ILE A 204 1.87 -2.95 13.50
CA ILE A 204 1.01 -3.98 12.92
C ILE A 204 0.44 -3.44 11.61
N ILE A 205 0.57 -4.20 10.53
CA ILE A 205 0.10 -3.85 9.19
C ILE A 205 -0.94 -4.87 8.75
N THR A 206 -2.16 -4.42 8.44
CA THR A 206 -3.21 -5.27 7.86
C THR A 206 -3.42 -4.96 6.38
N VAL A 207 -3.03 -5.93 5.53
CA VAL A 207 -3.11 -5.85 4.07
C VAL A 207 -3.77 -7.09 3.46
N THR A 208 -4.75 -7.64 4.19
CA THR A 208 -5.59 -8.75 3.73
C THR A 208 -6.86 -8.23 3.04
N ASN A 209 -7.56 -9.14 2.34
CA ASN A 209 -8.94 -8.93 1.87
C ASN A 209 -9.96 -9.64 2.78
N ALA A 210 -9.63 -9.88 4.06
CA ALA A 210 -10.55 -10.55 4.97
C ALA A 210 -11.85 -9.73 5.13
N PRO A 211 -13.03 -10.36 5.06
CA PRO A 211 -14.29 -9.69 5.36
C PRO A 211 -14.46 -9.47 6.87
N ASP A 212 -13.92 -10.38 7.68
CA ASP A 212 -14.06 -10.42 9.13
C ASP A 212 -12.84 -9.81 9.87
N PRO A 213 -13.01 -9.40 11.13
CA PRO A 213 -11.92 -9.05 12.05
C PRO A 213 -10.82 -10.12 12.08
N ILE A 214 -9.55 -9.72 12.02
CA ILE A 214 -8.40 -10.64 12.10
C ILE A 214 -7.41 -10.31 13.24
N ILE A 215 -7.75 -9.31 14.07
CA ILE A 215 -7.00 -8.87 15.24
C ILE A 215 -8.00 -8.70 16.38
N MET A 216 -7.68 -9.26 17.55
CA MET A 216 -8.44 -9.04 18.78
C MET A 216 -7.71 -8.01 19.66
N ASP A 217 -8.46 -7.26 20.47
CA ASP A 217 -7.91 -6.22 21.35
C ASP A 217 -6.83 -6.76 22.29
N ASP A 218 -7.08 -7.91 22.93
CA ASP A 218 -6.17 -8.54 23.91
C ASP A 218 -4.82 -9.01 23.32
N TRP A 219 -4.68 -9.00 21.98
CA TRP A 219 -3.43 -9.35 21.32
C TRP A 219 -2.52 -8.13 21.14
N VAL A 220 -3.10 -6.94 21.14
CA VAL A 220 -2.39 -5.71 20.81
C VAL A 220 -1.65 -5.21 22.05
N LYS A 221 -0.33 -5.16 21.92
CA LYS A 221 0.54 -4.62 22.97
C LYS A 221 0.23 -3.14 23.21
N SER A 222 0.25 -2.72 24.47
CA SER A 222 0.13 -1.31 24.84
C SER A 222 1.18 -0.45 24.12
N GLY A 223 0.70 0.58 23.43
CA GLY A 223 1.52 1.47 22.62
C GLY A 223 1.82 0.97 21.20
N ALA A 224 1.30 -0.17 20.76
CA ALA A 224 1.46 -0.60 19.36
C ALA A 224 0.80 0.40 18.39
N HIS A 225 1.38 0.55 17.20
CA HIS A 225 0.81 1.33 16.10
C HIS A 225 0.24 0.40 15.04
N ILE A 226 -1.02 0.60 14.67
CA ILE A 226 -1.69 -0.22 13.65
C ILE A 226 -1.90 0.61 12.38
N ASN A 227 -1.38 0.12 11.26
CA ASN A 227 -1.71 0.56 9.91
C ASN A 227 -2.68 -0.44 9.31
N GLY A 228 -3.91 -0.02 9.03
CA GLY A 228 -4.92 -0.97 8.57
C GLY A 228 -5.89 -0.42 7.54
N LYS A 229 -6.12 -1.22 6.50
CA LYS A 229 -7.14 -0.93 5.48
C LYS A 229 -8.55 -1.28 5.97
N ARG A 230 -8.65 -2.25 6.89
CA ARG A 230 -9.83 -2.67 7.65
C ARG A 230 -9.35 -3.28 8.96
N VAL A 231 -9.50 -2.57 10.07
CA VAL A 231 -9.26 -3.11 11.41
C VAL A 231 -10.57 -2.96 12.12
N VAL A 232 -11.21 -4.09 12.41
CA VAL A 232 -12.34 -4.15 13.31
C VAL A 232 -11.76 -4.84 14.54
N PHE A 233 -11.75 -4.12 15.66
CA PHE A 233 -11.50 -4.73 16.96
C PHE A 233 -12.78 -5.44 17.39
N LEU A 234 -12.65 -6.68 17.86
CA LEU A 234 -13.64 -7.26 18.76
C LEU A 234 -13.16 -7.01 20.19
#